data_AF-A0A7J9W9K8-F1
#
_entry.id   AF-A0A7J9W9K8-F1
#
_cell.length_a   1.000
_cell.length_b   1.000
_cell.length_c   1.000
_cell.angle_alpha   90.00
_cell.angle_beta   90.00
_cell.angle_gamma   90.00
#
_symmetry.space_group_name_H-M   'P 1'
#
loop_
_entity.id
_entity.type
_entity.pdbx_description
1 polymer ?
#
loop_
_entity_poly.entity_id
_entity_poly.type
_entity_poly.pdbx_seq_one_letter_code
_entity_poly.pdbx_strand_id
1 'polypeptide(L)'
;MDTPLIITIIVIAVLVLLVLAVVAPRMRRKRDEQKHEQARGHIRESQQLANRAEQEHAAAEEQIARARREQAEVQERAAQAEREAQERLDTAQRERAEAQQHHDRAQELAPDMTPNGHDHDDARDRR
;
A
#
# COMPACT_ATOMS: atom_id res chain seq x y z
N MET A 1 -76.30 -41.76 8.45
CA MET A 1 -75.42 -40.67 7.97
C MET A 1 -76.35 -39.57 7.50
N ASP A 2 -76.47 -38.51 8.29
CA ASP A 2 -77.49 -37.49 8.08
C ASP A 2 -77.08 -36.58 6.92
N THR A 3 -77.64 -36.84 5.74
CA THR A 3 -77.48 -36.03 4.53
C THR A 3 -77.54 -34.51 4.79
N PRO A 4 -78.46 -33.95 5.61
CA PRO A 4 -78.48 -32.51 5.91
C PRO A 4 -77.24 -32.01 6.69
N LEU A 5 -76.63 -32.85 7.53
CA LEU A 5 -75.40 -32.50 8.26
C LEU A 5 -74.22 -32.35 7.29
N ILE A 6 -74.10 -33.28 6.33
CA ILE A 6 -73.04 -33.26 5.31
C ILE A 6 -73.15 -31.99 4.45
N ILE A 7 -74.36 -31.64 4.00
CA ILE A 7 -74.60 -30.43 3.19
C ILE A 7 -74.21 -29.17 3.98
N THR A 8 -74.57 -29.10 5.27
CA THR A 8 -74.24 -27.96 6.13
C THR A 8 -72.73 -27.78 6.29
N ILE A 9 -71.99 -28.87 6.50
CA ILE A 9 -70.53 -28.85 6.61
C ILE A 9 -69.89 -28.36 5.32
N ILE A 10 -70.37 -28.80 4.16
CA ILE A 10 -69.87 -28.36 2.86
C ILE A 10 -70.11 -26.86 2.66
N VAL A 11 -71.30 -26.36 2.99
CA VAL A 11 -71.62 -24.93 2.87
C VAL A 11 -70.71 -24.08 3.77
N ILE A 12 -70.49 -24.50 5.01
CA ILE A 12 -69.56 -23.82 5.93
C ILE A 12 -68.13 -23.87 5.40
N ALA A 13 -67.66 -25.02 4.90
CA ALA A 13 -66.32 -25.18 4.35
C ALA A 13 -66.10 -24.28 3.13
N VAL A 14 -67.10 -24.16 2.24
CA VAL A 14 -67.06 -23.27 1.07
C VAL A 14 -67.01 -21.79 1.50
N LEU A 15 -67.80 -21.41 2.51
CA LEU A 15 -67.79 -20.06 3.08
C LEU A 15 -66.41 -19.72 3.69
N VAL A 16 -65.82 -20.65 4.45
CA VAL A 16 -64.49 -20.46 5.04
C VAL A 16 -63.41 -20.36 3.94
N LEU A 17 -63.49 -21.17 2.89
CA LEU A 17 -62.58 -21.09 1.74
C LEU A 17 -62.69 -19.76 1.00
N LEU A 18 -63.91 -19.24 0.80
CA LEU A 18 -64.14 -17.93 0.20
C LEU A 18 -63.52 -16.79 1.02
N VAL A 19 -63.67 -16.83 2.34
CA VAL A 19 -63.05 -15.84 3.24
C VAL A 19 -61.53 -15.93 3.19
N LEU A 20 -60.96 -17.14 3.25
CA LEU A 20 -59.51 -17.35 3.17
C LEU A 20 -58.92 -16.87 1.85
N ALA A 21 -59.61 -17.10 0.72
CA ALA A 21 -59.16 -16.67 -0.60
C ALA A 21 -59.01 -15.15 -0.73
N VAL A 22 -59.83 -14.37 -0.02
CA VAL A 22 -59.78 -12.90 -0.05
C VAL A 22 -58.75 -12.32 0.92
N VAL A 23 -58.54 -12.95 2.08
CA VAL A 23 -57.64 -12.45 3.13
C VAL A 23 -56.17 -12.80 2.85
N ALA A 24 -55.90 -14.00 2.33
CA ALA A 24 -54.54 -14.48 2.04
C ALA A 24 -53.68 -13.53 1.17
N PRO A 25 -54.18 -12.96 0.04
CA PRO A 25 -53.37 -12.08 -0.80
C PRO A 25 -53.04 -10.73 -0.14
N ARG A 26 -53.91 -10.20 0.73
CA ARG A 26 -53.65 -8.95 1.46
C ARG A 26 -52.48 -9.07 2.44
N MET A 27 -52.35 -10.23 3.08
CA MET A 27 -51.28 -10.50 4.05
C MET A 27 -49.93 -10.74 3.36
N ARG A 28 -49.95 -11.31 2.14
CA ARG A 28 -48.75 -11.50 1.31
C ARG A 28 -48.18 -10.18 0.78
N ARG A 29 -49.03 -9.27 0.29
CA ARG A 29 -48.59 -7.94 -0.20
C ARG A 29 -47.82 -7.14 0.85
N LYS A 30 -48.30 -7.11 2.10
CA LYS A 30 -47.59 -6.43 3.21
C LYS A 30 -46.21 -7.03 3.51
N ARG A 31 -46.05 -8.34 3.33
CA ARG A 31 -44.76 -9.02 3.54
C ARG A 31 -43.78 -8.74 2.40
N ASP A 32 -44.28 -8.60 1.17
CA ASP A 32 -43.45 -8.29 0.00
C ASP A 32 -43.01 -6.82 -0.02
N GLU A 33 -43.86 -5.89 0.45
CA GLU A 33 -43.49 -4.48 0.66
C GLU A 33 -42.36 -4.32 1.67
N GLN A 34 -42.43 -5.02 2.81
CA GLN A 34 -41.37 -5.02 3.82
C GLN A 34 -40.05 -5.59 3.29
N LYS A 35 -40.09 -6.63 2.44
CA LYS A 35 -38.90 -7.19 1.80
C LYS A 35 -38.27 -6.20 0.81
N HIS A 36 -39.08 -5.46 0.07
CA HIS A 36 -38.58 -4.44 -0.86
C HIS A 36 -37.92 -3.25 -0.16
N GLU A 37 -38.44 -2.84 1.00
CA GLU A 37 -37.80 -1.78 1.81
C GLU A 37 -36.47 -2.22 2.42
N GLN A 38 -36.40 -3.45 2.95
CA GLN A 38 -35.15 -4.02 3.48
C GLN A 38 -34.09 -4.16 2.38
N ALA A 39 -34.47 -4.61 1.19
CA ALA A 39 -33.57 -4.69 0.04
C ALA A 39 -33.02 -3.30 -0.36
N ARG A 40 -33.85 -2.26 -0.35
CA ARG A 40 -33.39 -0.88 -0.63
C ARG A 40 -32.45 -0.34 0.45
N GLY A 41 -32.68 -0.70 1.71
CA GLY A 41 -31.78 -0.38 2.83
C GLY A 41 -30.38 -0.96 2.62
N HIS A 42 -30.30 -2.27 2.37
CA HIS A 42 -29.02 -2.95 2.16
C HIS A 42 -28.27 -2.50 0.90
N ILE A 43 -28.97 -2.11 -0.17
CA ILE A 43 -28.33 -1.54 -1.37
C ILE A 43 -27.68 -0.18 -1.06
N ARG A 44 -28.35 0.68 -0.28
CA ARG A 44 -27.78 1.99 0.08
C ARG A 44 -26.59 1.85 1.03
N GLU A 45 -26.69 0.94 1.99
CA GLU A 45 -25.63 0.68 2.95
C GLU A 45 -24.39 0.10 2.26
N SER A 46 -24.57 -0.89 1.36
CA SER A 46 -23.47 -1.45 0.56
C SER A 46 -22.82 -0.41 -0.36
N GLN A 47 -23.58 0.49 -0.98
CA GLN A 47 -23.01 1.58 -1.78
C GLN A 47 -22.16 2.55 -0.94
N GLN A 48 -22.59 2.87 0.29
CA GLN A 48 -21.79 3.72 1.17
C GLN A 48 -20.49 3.05 1.60
N LEU A 49 -20.54 1.76 1.93
CA LEU A 49 -19.34 0.98 2.23
C LEU A 49 -18.41 0.87 1.00
N ALA A 50 -18.96 0.63 -0.18
CA ALA A 50 -18.19 0.57 -1.42
C ALA A 50 -17.49 1.89 -1.72
N ASN A 51 -18.22 3.02 -1.62
CA ASN A 51 -17.65 4.35 -1.84
C ASN A 51 -16.56 4.69 -0.82
N ARG A 52 -16.72 4.28 0.45
CA ARG A 52 -15.66 4.45 1.47
C ARG A 52 -14.44 3.59 1.16
N ALA A 53 -14.64 2.32 0.82
CA ALA A 53 -13.56 1.43 0.47
C ALA A 53 -12.79 1.94 -0.76
N GLU A 54 -13.49 2.48 -1.76
CA GLU A 54 -12.88 3.04 -2.96
C GLU A 54 -12.08 4.31 -2.64
N GLN A 55 -12.59 5.18 -1.76
CA GLN A 55 -11.84 6.35 -1.27
C GLN A 55 -10.59 5.96 -0.48
N GLU A 56 -10.69 4.98 0.41
CA GLU A 56 -9.54 4.48 1.17
C GLU A 56 -8.51 3.83 0.25
N HIS A 57 -8.96 3.07 -0.76
CA HIS A 57 -8.09 2.47 -1.76
C HIS A 57 -7.36 3.53 -2.57
N ALA A 58 -8.06 4.55 -3.07
CA ALA A 58 -7.45 5.66 -3.81
C ALA A 58 -6.42 6.42 -2.94
N ALA A 59 -6.75 6.69 -1.67
CA ALA A 59 -5.82 7.33 -0.74
C ALA A 59 -4.57 6.46 -0.48
N ALA A 60 -4.74 5.15 -0.35
CA ALA A 60 -3.64 4.21 -0.18
C ALA A 60 -2.75 4.14 -1.43
N GLU A 61 -3.35 4.13 -2.62
CA GLU A 61 -2.60 4.18 -3.90
C GLU A 61 -1.81 5.48 -4.04
N GLU A 62 -2.40 6.62 -3.68
CA GLU A 62 -1.67 7.90 -3.66
C GLU A 62 -0.48 7.86 -2.69
N GLN A 63 -0.66 7.29 -1.50
CA GLN A 63 0.42 7.13 -0.52
C GLN A 63 1.54 6.25 -1.07
N ILE A 64 1.20 5.11 -1.69
CA ILE A 64 2.18 4.21 -2.31
C ILE A 64 2.92 4.93 -3.45
N ALA A 65 2.21 5.68 -4.29
CA ALA A 65 2.81 6.44 -5.37
C ALA A 65 3.77 7.53 -4.85
N ARG A 66 3.40 8.25 -3.78
CA ARG A 66 4.26 9.24 -3.12
C ARG A 66 5.50 8.59 -2.52
N ALA A 67 5.32 7.50 -1.77
CA ALA A 67 6.42 6.75 -1.17
C ALA A 67 7.41 6.23 -2.24
N ARG A 68 6.90 5.74 -3.39
CA ARG A 68 7.74 5.32 -4.51
C ARG A 68 8.53 6.47 -5.13
N ARG A 69 7.94 7.67 -5.25
CA ARG A 69 8.65 8.85 -5.77
C ARG A 69 9.77 9.29 -4.83
N GLU A 70 9.49 9.32 -3.53
CA GLU A 70 10.49 9.69 -2.53
C GLU A 70 11.64 8.66 -2.49
N GLN A 71 11.32 7.37 -2.54
CA GLN A 71 12.33 6.32 -2.65
C GLN A 71 13.18 6.42 -3.92
N ALA A 72 12.56 6.75 -5.06
CA ALA A 72 13.28 6.95 -6.31
C ALA A 72 14.23 8.15 -6.21
N GLU A 73 13.79 9.27 -5.66
CA GLU A 73 14.63 10.45 -5.49
C GLU A 73 15.82 10.17 -4.54
N VAL A 74 15.58 9.45 -3.44
CA VAL A 74 16.64 9.03 -2.52
C VAL A 74 17.62 8.07 -3.21
N GLN A 75 17.12 7.12 -4.02
CA GLN A 75 17.99 6.24 -4.80
C GLN A 75 18.83 6.99 -5.82
N GLU A 76 18.26 7.96 -6.53
CA GLU A 76 19.00 8.78 -7.49
C GLU A 76 20.12 9.57 -6.80
N ARG A 77 19.80 10.19 -5.66
CA ARG A 77 20.80 10.90 -4.84
C ARG A 77 21.88 9.96 -4.32
N ALA A 78 21.51 8.77 -3.85
CA ALA A 78 22.46 7.76 -3.39
C ALA A 78 23.39 7.30 -4.53
N ALA A 79 22.82 6.98 -5.70
CA ALA A 79 23.59 6.58 -6.87
C ALA A 79 24.50 7.70 -7.39
N GLN A 80 24.12 8.97 -7.24
CA GLN A 80 25.00 10.10 -7.56
C GLN A 80 26.15 10.23 -6.56
N ALA A 81 25.86 10.11 -5.26
CA ALA A 81 26.88 10.13 -4.21
C ALA A 81 27.87 8.96 -4.33
N GLU A 82 27.40 7.76 -4.68
CA GLU A 82 28.26 6.60 -4.94
C GLU A 82 29.20 6.83 -6.12
N ARG A 83 28.68 7.40 -7.22
CA ARG A 83 29.49 7.74 -8.39
C ARG A 83 30.57 8.77 -8.03
N GLU A 84 30.21 9.83 -7.31
CA GLU A 84 31.18 10.83 -6.87
C GLU A 84 32.24 10.22 -5.93
N ALA A 85 31.83 9.34 -5.02
CA ALA A 85 32.77 8.64 -4.15
C ALA A 85 33.73 7.75 -4.95
N GLN A 86 33.24 7.02 -5.96
CA GLN A 86 34.06 6.20 -6.84
C GLN A 86 35.04 7.05 -7.66
N GLU A 87 34.61 8.17 -8.22
CA GLU A 87 35.48 9.10 -8.94
C GLU A 87 36.60 9.65 -8.04
N ARG A 88 36.27 10.01 -6.79
CA ARG A 88 37.27 10.45 -5.80
C ARG A 88 38.25 9.34 -5.44
N LEU A 89 37.77 8.10 -5.28
CA LEU A 89 38.63 6.95 -5.01
C LEU A 89 39.57 6.66 -6.19
N ASP A 90 39.07 6.69 -7.42
CA ASP A 90 39.86 6.50 -8.63
C ASP A 90 40.92 7.60 -8.76
N THR A 91 40.55 8.85 -8.50
CA THR A 91 41.49 9.98 -8.52
C THR A 91 42.59 9.78 -7.48
N ALA A 92 42.22 9.47 -6.23
CA ALA A 92 43.18 9.21 -5.17
C ALA A 92 44.10 8.01 -5.48
N GLN A 93 43.58 6.97 -6.14
CA GLN A 93 44.40 5.83 -6.57
C GLN A 93 45.40 6.23 -7.66
N ARG A 94 45.00 7.05 -8.64
CA ARG A 94 45.91 7.57 -9.67
C ARG A 94 47.00 8.43 -9.06
N GLU A 95 46.66 9.36 -8.18
CA GLU A 95 47.62 10.20 -7.48
C GLU A 95 48.62 9.37 -6.66
N ARG A 96 48.15 8.32 -5.97
CA ARG A 96 49.03 7.38 -5.26
C ARG A 96 49.96 6.63 -6.22
N ALA A 97 49.45 6.16 -7.35
CA ALA A 97 50.25 5.45 -8.35
C ALA A 97 51.32 6.37 -8.96
N GLU A 98 50.98 7.63 -9.26
CA GLU A 98 51.91 8.63 -9.74
C GLU A 98 52.97 8.98 -8.69
N ALA A 99 52.57 9.19 -7.44
CA ALA A 99 53.49 9.42 -6.34
C ALA A 99 54.47 8.25 -6.16
N GLN A 100 53.98 7.01 -6.23
CA GLN A 100 54.83 5.81 -6.17
C GLN A 100 55.81 5.76 -7.35
N GLN A 101 55.38 6.04 -8.58
CA GLN A 101 56.28 6.10 -9.74
C GLN A 101 57.36 7.16 -9.58
N HIS A 102 57.02 8.34 -9.03
CA HIS A 102 58.01 9.37 -8.75
C HIS A 102 59.00 8.95 -7.68
N HIS A 103 58.52 8.26 -6.63
CA HIS A 103 59.37 7.71 -5.58
C HIS A 103 60.33 6.65 -6.13
N ASP A 104 59.83 5.70 -6.93
CA ASP A 104 60.63 4.64 -7.54
C ASP A 104 61.71 5.22 -8.47
N ARG A 105 61.35 6.21 -9.31
CA ARG A 105 62.32 6.91 -10.18
C ARG A 105 63.37 7.68 -9.37
N ALA A 106 62.96 8.34 -8.28
CA ALA A 106 63.89 9.05 -7.42
C ALA A 106 64.89 8.08 -6.75
N GLN A 107 64.42 6.91 -6.31
CA GLN A 107 65.26 5.86 -5.74
C GLN A 107 66.21 5.23 -6.77
N GLU A 108 65.79 5.08 -8.03
CA GLU A 108 66.65 4.63 -9.12
C GLU A 108 67.76 5.64 -9.43
N LEU A 109 67.44 6.94 -9.42
CA LEU A 109 68.38 8.02 -9.70
C LEU A 109 69.36 8.30 -8.55
N ALA A 110 68.91 8.17 -7.30
CA ALA A 110 69.69 8.45 -6.11
C ALA A 110 69.50 7.35 -5.03
N PRO A 111 70.10 6.16 -5.23
CA PRO A 111 69.91 5.03 -4.31
C PRO A 111 70.55 5.22 -2.93
N ASP A 112 71.40 6.25 -2.73
CA ASP A 112 72.02 6.57 -1.44
C ASP A 112 71.23 7.57 -0.57
N MET A 113 70.20 8.22 -1.14
CA MET A 113 69.36 9.17 -0.42
C MET A 113 68.28 8.42 0.36
N THR A 114 68.51 8.23 1.67
CA THR A 114 67.45 7.78 2.56
C THR A 114 66.37 8.86 2.69
N PRO A 115 65.07 8.52 2.57
CA PRO A 115 64.00 9.46 2.87
C PRO A 115 63.88 9.60 4.39
N ASN A 116 64.82 10.30 5.01
CA ASN A 116 64.74 10.65 6.42
C ASN A 116 64.11 12.05 6.55
N GLY A 117 62.79 12.09 6.49
CA GLY A 117 61.97 13.27 6.75
C GLY A 117 61.00 12.98 7.90
N HIS A 118 61.52 12.61 9.07
CA HIS A 118 60.78 12.69 10.33
C HIS A 118 60.90 14.11 10.88
N ASP A 119 60.19 15.07 10.27
CA ASP A 119 59.86 16.34 10.91
C ASP A 119 58.64 16.11 11.82
N HIS A 120 58.87 15.40 12.92
CA HIS A 120 58.00 15.43 14.08
C HIS A 120 58.58 16.45 15.06
N ASP A 121 58.39 17.73 14.78
CA ASP A 121 58.51 18.77 15.78
C ASP A 121 57.47 19.88 15.56
N ASP A 122 56.89 20.28 16.70
CA ASP A 122 56.18 21.53 16.95
C ASP A 122 54.85 21.84 16.24
N ALA A 123 53.74 21.63 16.97
CA ALA A 123 52.84 22.72 17.40
C ALA A 123 51.45 22.22 17.87
N ARG A 124 51.37 21.64 19.08
CA ARG A 124 50.14 21.72 19.91
C ARG A 124 50.45 22.10 21.36
N ASP A 125 51.38 23.01 21.53
CA ASP A 125 51.31 23.98 22.62
C ASP A 125 50.65 25.25 22.07
N ARG A 126 49.31 25.31 22.18
CA ARG A 126 48.52 26.57 22.20
C ARG A 126 47.04 26.25 22.45
N ARG A 127 46.71 26.31 23.75
CA ARG A 127 45.49 26.85 24.40
C ARG A 127 44.13 26.67 23.73
#